data_AF-A0A5K0W795-F1
#
_entry.id   AF-A0A5K0W795-F1
#
_cell.length_a   1.000
_cell.length_b   1.000
_cell.length_c   1.000
_cell.angle_alpha   90.00
_cell.angle_beta   90.00
_cell.angle_gamma   90.00
#
_symmetry.space_group_name_H-M   'P 1'
#
loop_
_entity.id
_entity.type
_entity.pdbx_description
1 polymer ?
#
loop_
_entity_poly.entity_id
_entity_poly.type
_entity_poly.pdbx_seq_one_letter_code
_entity_poly.pdbx_strand_id
1 'polypeptide(L)' 'AALKQIAKELGHRKWNFTIDPCSGTGGWNETNGEEVNSVTCDCSYNNRTVCHITS' A
#
# COMPACT_ATOMS: atom_id res chain seq x y z
N ALA A 1 -12.67 -2.84 4.13
CA ALA A 1 -11.65 -1.85 4.53
C ALA A 1 -11.02 -1.25 3.28
N ALA A 2 -10.76 0.07 3.28
CA ALA A 2 -10.28 0.84 2.13
C ALA A 2 -8.98 0.27 1.52
N LEU A 3 -8.03 -0.14 2.37
CA LEU A 3 -6.73 -0.67 1.94
C LEU A 3 -6.84 -1.98 1.14
N LYS A 4 -7.85 -2.81 1.41
CA LYS A 4 -8.15 -4.03 0.64
C LYS A 4 -8.69 -3.72 -0.76
N GLN A 5 -9.42 -2.62 -0.92
CA GLN A 5 -9.89 -2.16 -2.23
C GLN A 5 -8.71 -1.59 -3.02
N ILE A 6 -7.89 -0.74 -2.40
CA ILE A 6 -6.67 -0.18 -3.01
C ILE A 6 -5.76 -1.30 -3.51
N ALA A 7 -5.50 -2.33 -2.68
CA ALA A 7 -4.68 -3.47 -3.07
C ALA A 7 -5.26 -4.22 -4.28
N LYS A 8 -6.59 -4.32 -4.39
CA LYS A 8 -7.26 -4.94 -5.54
C LYS A 8 -7.09 -4.11 -6.81
N GLU A 9 -7.28 -2.79 -6.72
CA GLU A 9 -7.14 -1.86 -7.85
C GLU A 9 -5.70 -1.81 -8.37
N LEU A 10 -4.70 -1.83 -7.48
CA LEU A 10 -3.28 -1.81 -7.83
C LEU A 10 -2.71 -3.20 -8.21
N GLY A 11 -3.50 -4.27 -8.11
CA GLY A 11 -3.01 -5.64 -8.35
C GLY A 11 -2.05 -6.16 -7.27
N HIS A 12 -2.00 -5.49 -6.12
CA HIS A 12 -1.13 -5.81 -4.99
C HIS A 12 -1.67 -7.00 -4.20
N ARG A 13 -1.08 -8.20 -4.40
CA ARG A 13 -1.60 -9.46 -3.83
C ARG A 13 -0.82 -10.00 -2.64
N LYS A 14 0.31 -9.38 -2.30
CA LYS A 14 1.23 -9.91 -1.26
C LYS A 14 0.77 -9.59 0.17
N TRP A 15 -0.09 -8.59 0.38
CA TRP A 15 -0.58 -8.24 1.72
C TRP A 15 -1.59 -9.27 2.24
N ASN A 16 -1.25 -9.90 3.36
CA ASN A 16 -2.18 -10.72 4.09
C ASN A 16 -3.01 -9.88 5.07
N PHE A 17 -4.28 -9.67 4.75
CA PHE A 17 -5.23 -8.92 5.57
C PHE A 17 -5.79 -9.69 6.78
N THR A 18 -5.41 -10.96 6.97
CA THR A 18 -5.85 -11.75 8.14
C THR A 18 -4.90 -11.66 9.33
N ILE A 19 -3.79 -10.93 9.19
CA ILE A 19 -2.79 -10.74 10.22
C ILE A 19 -2.65 -9.25 10.56
N ASP A 20 -2.00 -8.96 11.69
CA ASP A 20 -1.69 -7.59 12.08
C ASP A 20 -0.67 -6.97 11.10
N PRO A 21 -1.03 -5.88 10.37
CA PRO A 21 -0.11 -5.19 9.47
C PRO A 21 1.10 -4.58 10.18
N CYS A 22 0.99 -4.27 11.47
CA CYS A 22 2.09 -3.72 12.26
C CYS A 22 3.14 -4.76 12.66
N SER A 23 2.84 -6.05 12.50
CA SER A 23 3.78 -7.14 12.81
C SER A 23 4.98 -7.20 11.85
N GLY A 24 4.87 -6.55 10.69
CA GLY A 24 5.87 -6.61 9.62
C GLY A 24 5.92 -7.95 8.87
N THR A 25 5.01 -8.88 9.15
CA THR A 25 4.93 -10.19 8.49
C THR A 25 3.86 -10.21 7.39
N GLY A 26 3.68 -11.33 6.69
CA GLY A 26 2.64 -11.53 5.65
C GLY A 26 2.59 -10.44 4.58
N GLY A 27 3.77 -10.04 4.11
CA GLY A 27 3.97 -9.06 3.05
C GLY A 27 3.96 -7.61 3.50
N TRP A 28 3.56 -7.25 4.73
CA TRP A 28 3.44 -5.84 5.12
C TRP A 28 4.77 -5.07 5.18
N ASN A 29 5.89 -5.78 5.41
CA ASN A 29 7.23 -5.19 5.46
C ASN A 29 8.26 -6.03 4.68
N GLU A 30 7.83 -6.57 3.54
CA GLU A 30 8.70 -7.37 2.67
C GLU A 30 9.44 -6.44 1.70
N THR A 31 10.74 -6.21 1.97
CA THR A 31 11.66 -5.43 1.11
C THR A 31 12.58 -6.38 0.34
N ASN A 32 12.01 -7.36 -0.35
CA ASN A 32 12.80 -8.18 -1.26
C ASN A 32 12.92 -7.45 -2.60
N GLY A 33 14.10 -6.89 -2.86
CA GLY A 33 14.63 -6.45 -4.18
C GLY A 33 13.62 -5.94 -5.22
N GLU A 34 13.76 -4.67 -5.61
CA GLU A 34 13.02 -3.96 -6.68
C GLU A 34 11.50 -3.76 -6.46
N GLU A 35 10.77 -4.68 -5.82
CA GLU A 35 9.34 -4.51 -5.51
C GLU A 35 9.10 -4.20 -4.03
N VAL A 36 9.09 -2.92 -3.68
CA VAL A 36 8.64 -2.48 -2.36
C VAL A 36 7.13 -2.69 -2.26
N ASN A 37 6.68 -3.46 -1.28
CA ASN A 37 5.26 -3.79 -1.08
C ASN A 37 4.49 -2.60 -0.43
N SER A 38 4.59 -1.42 -1.06
CA SER A 38 4.15 -0.11 -0.57
C SER A 38 3.26 0.59 -1.58
N VAL A 39 2.39 1.47 -1.09
CA VAL A 39 1.64 2.40 -1.93
C VAL A 39 2.38 3.72 -2.07
N THR A 40 2.41 4.24 -3.29
CA THR A 40 2.90 5.57 -3.61
C THR A 40 1.72 6.50 -3.81
N CYS A 41 1.85 7.71 -3.27
CA CYS A 41 0.82 8.74 -3.34
C CYS A 41 1.38 10.03 -3.94
N ASP A 42 0.63 10.63 -4.85
CA ASP A 42 0.82 12.01 -5.28
C ASP A 42 -0.05 12.93 -4.40
N CYS A 43 0.63 13.72 -3.57
CA CYS A 43 0.02 14.71 -2.67
C CYS A 43 0.21 16.15 -3.19
N SER A 44 0.37 16.37 -4.49
CA SER A 44 0.50 17.72 -5.05
C SER A 44 -0.82 18.53 -5.03
N TYR A 45 -1.96 17.87 -4.77
CA TYR A 45 -3.29 18.45 -4.87
C TYR A 45 -3.70 19.26 -3.62
N ASN A 46 -4.56 20.27 -3.82
CA ASN A 46 -5.19 21.08 -2.76
C ASN A 46 -4.22 21.54 -1.67
N ASN A 47 -3.14 22.25 -2.02
CA ASN A 47 -2.12 22.68 -1.06
C ASN A 47 -1.55 21.52 -0.21
N ARG A 48 -1.41 20.33 -0.81
CA ARG A 48 -0.91 19.10 -0.17
C ARG A 48 -1.82 18.51 0.90
N THR A 49 -3.11 18.89 0.91
CA THR A 49 -4.11 18.33 1.85
C THR A 49 -4.85 17.13 1.29
N VAL A 50 -4.75 16.87 -0.02
CA VAL A 50 -5.36 15.70 -0.68
C VAL A 50 -4.27 14.93 -1.41
N CYS A 51 -4.29 13.61 -1.23
CA CYS A 51 -3.37 12.67 -1.88
C CYS A 51 -4.14 11.68 -2.75
N HIS A 52 -3.61 11.40 -3.94
CA HIS A 52 -4.11 10.35 -4.83
C HIS A 52 -3.08 9.24 -4.93
N ILE A 53 -3.55 7.99 -4.97
CA ILE A 53 -2.69 6.82 -5.06
C ILE A 53 -2.27 6.64 -6.52
N THR A 54 -0.97 6.43 -6.77
CA THR A 54 -0.41 6.36 -8.13
C THR A 54 0.24 5.03 -8.48
N SER A 55 0.78 4.30 -7.49
CA SER A 55 1.37 2.96 -7.69
C SER A 55 1.39 2.16 -6.40
#